data_AF-A0AAW9H6V5-F1
#
_entry.id   AF-A0AAW9H6V5-F1
#
_cell.length_a   1.000
_cell.length_b   1.000
_cell.length_c   1.000
_cell.angle_alpha   90.00
_cell.angle_beta   90.00
_cell.angle_gamma   90.00
#
_symmetry.space_group_name_H-M   'P 1'
#
loop_
_entity.id
_entity.type
_entity.pdbx_description
1 polymer ?
#
loop_
_entity_poly.entity_id
_entity_poly.type
_entity_poly.pdbx_seq_one_letter_code
_entity_poly.pdbx_strand_id
1 'polypeptide(L)'
;MGIKVMAIAEGYYGNVLRTPGAANAEFEIASEDELGKWMEVVDGGTPAEPEADPFLDRTVADITGDLASLTPEQLVSYRDAESKGKARKGVLEAIDTETAARSAEA
;
A
#
# COMPACT_ATOMS: atom_id res chain seq x y z
N MET A 1 14.40 1.10 -16.26
CA MET A 1 14.20 0.67 -14.86
C MET A 1 14.15 -0.84 -14.90
N GLY A 2 14.90 -1.53 -14.03
CA GLY A 2 14.91 -3.00 -13.98
C GLY A 2 13.77 -3.56 -13.12
N ILE A 3 13.56 -4.87 -13.19
CA ILE A 3 12.54 -5.62 -12.46
C ILE A 3 13.23 -6.57 -11.50
N LYS A 4 12.82 -6.56 -10.24
CA LYS A 4 13.32 -7.49 -9.24
C LYS A 4 12.56 -8.82 -9.33
N VAL A 5 13.31 -9.91 -9.33
CA VAL A 5 12.80 -11.27 -9.56
C VAL A 5 13.54 -12.26 -8.68
N MET A 6 12.93 -13.42 -8.43
CA MET A 6 13.46 -14.50 -7.59
C MET A 6 13.48 -15.80 -8.36
N ALA A 7 14.60 -16.54 -8.25
CA ALA A 7 14.72 -17.86 -8.84
C ALA A 7 13.91 -18.89 -8.02
N ILE A 8 12.99 -19.60 -8.67
CA ILE A 8 12.17 -20.65 -8.03
C ILE A 8 12.84 -22.02 -8.05
N ALA A 9 13.90 -22.18 -8.84
CA ALA A 9 14.66 -23.41 -8.99
C ALA A 9 16.15 -23.14 -9.27
N GLU A 10 16.98 -24.15 -9.08
CA GLU A 10 18.40 -24.08 -9.42
C GLU A 10 18.60 -24.05 -10.94
N GLY A 11 19.26 -23.01 -11.44
CA GLY A 11 19.55 -22.82 -12.87
C GLY A 11 18.91 -21.54 -13.42
N TYR A 12 19.76 -20.60 -13.86
CA TYR A 12 19.37 -19.25 -14.27
C TYR A 12 19.28 -19.05 -15.80
N TYR A 13 18.52 -18.03 -16.24
CA TYR A 13 18.38 -17.60 -17.65
C TYR A 13 19.58 -16.75 -18.11
N GLY A 14 20.33 -17.20 -19.12
CA GLY A 14 21.51 -16.48 -19.60
C GLY A 14 22.76 -16.72 -18.72
N ASN A 15 23.94 -16.42 -19.28
CA ASN A 15 25.27 -16.90 -18.86
C ASN A 15 25.76 -16.55 -17.43
N VAL A 16 24.90 -16.18 -16.47
CA VAL A 16 25.33 -15.43 -15.28
C VAL A 16 25.30 -16.25 -13.96
N LEU A 17 24.47 -17.28 -13.77
CA LEU A 17 24.55 -18.10 -12.54
C LEU A 17 24.19 -19.59 -12.75
N ARG A 18 25.22 -20.45 -12.75
CA ARG A 18 25.10 -21.90 -12.47
C ARG A 18 25.67 -22.20 -11.09
N THR A 19 25.19 -21.52 -10.06
CA THR A 19 25.67 -21.75 -8.70
C THR A 19 24.72 -22.72 -8.01
N PRO A 20 25.18 -23.92 -7.63
CA PRO A 20 24.40 -24.85 -6.81
C PRO A 20 23.97 -24.16 -5.50
N GLY A 21 22.72 -24.36 -5.08
CA GLY A 21 22.16 -23.78 -3.85
C GLY A 21 21.49 -22.40 -4.00
N ALA A 22 21.30 -21.90 -5.22
CA ALA A 22 20.75 -20.55 -5.48
C ALA A 22 19.22 -20.48 -5.66
N ALA A 23 18.47 -21.50 -5.25
CA ALA A 23 17.02 -21.39 -5.16
C ALA A 23 16.65 -20.26 -4.17
N ASN A 24 15.67 -19.43 -4.54
CA ASN A 24 15.26 -18.20 -3.85
C ASN A 24 16.28 -17.05 -3.89
N ALA A 25 17.28 -17.10 -4.77
CA ALA A 25 18.15 -15.95 -5.01
C ALA A 25 17.39 -14.84 -5.74
N GLU A 26 17.52 -13.60 -5.25
CA GLU A 26 16.93 -12.41 -5.86
C GLU A 26 17.93 -11.70 -6.78
N PHE A 27 17.46 -11.17 -7.90
CA PHE A 27 18.28 -10.45 -8.88
C PHE A 27 17.42 -9.46 -9.70
N GLU A 28 18.06 -8.53 -10.39
CA GLU A 28 17.40 -7.51 -11.21
C GLU A 28 17.59 -7.82 -12.69
N ILE A 29 16.50 -7.81 -13.46
CA ILE A 29 16.48 -7.98 -14.93
C ILE A 29 16.10 -6.66 -15.61
N ALA A 30 16.51 -6.46 -16.86
CA ALA A 30 16.30 -5.20 -17.56
C ALA A 30 14.85 -5.02 -18.06
N SER A 31 14.10 -6.12 -18.26
CA SER A 31 12.73 -6.08 -18.79
C SER A 31 11.96 -7.39 -18.54
N GLU A 32 10.63 -7.36 -18.66
CA GLU A 32 9.76 -8.55 -18.50
C GLU A 32 10.06 -9.65 -19.53
N ASP A 33 10.56 -9.31 -20.73
CA ASP A 33 10.98 -10.29 -21.74
C ASP A 33 12.13 -11.20 -21.25
N GLU A 34 12.87 -10.80 -20.22
CA GLU A 34 13.89 -11.63 -19.58
C GLU A 34 13.32 -12.59 -18.54
N LEU A 35 12.00 -12.55 -18.24
CA LEU A 35 11.35 -13.52 -17.36
C LEU A 35 11.35 -14.92 -17.99
N GLY A 36 12.15 -15.81 -17.43
CA GLY A 36 12.22 -17.23 -17.78
C GLY A 36 11.28 -18.07 -16.90
N LYS A 37 11.08 -19.34 -17.30
CA LYS A 37 10.20 -20.31 -16.60
C LYS A 37 10.54 -20.58 -15.13
N TRP A 38 11.74 -20.19 -14.70
CA TRP A 38 12.28 -20.46 -13.37
C TRP A 38 12.32 -19.21 -12.48
N MET A 39 11.60 -18.15 -12.85
CA MET A 39 11.67 -16.86 -12.17
C MET A 39 10.27 -16.38 -11.82
N GLU A 40 10.10 -15.92 -10.58
CA GLU A 40 8.88 -15.26 -10.11
C GLU A 40 9.17 -13.77 -9.94
N VAL A 41 8.22 -12.93 -10.34
CA VAL A 41 8.31 -11.48 -10.11
C VAL A 41 8.20 -11.24 -8.62
N VAL A 42 9.27 -10.75 -8.01
CA VAL A 42 9.25 -10.33 -6.60
C VAL A 42 8.75 -8.92 -6.62
N ASP A 43 7.42 -8.80 -6.61
CA ASP A 43 6.64 -7.58 -6.44
C ASP A 43 7.50 -6.34 -6.69
N GLY A 44 7.82 -6.16 -7.98
CA GLY A 44 8.83 -5.22 -8.41
C GLY A 44 8.36 -3.87 -7.93
N GLY A 45 9.03 -3.33 -6.91
CA GLY A 45 8.58 -2.18 -6.15
C GLY A 45 8.08 -1.09 -7.08
N THR A 46 6.77 -1.07 -7.29
CA THR A 46 6.06 0.12 -7.66
C THR A 46 6.50 1.13 -6.60
N PRO A 47 7.03 2.32 -6.92
CA PRO A 47 7.12 3.35 -5.90
C PRO A 47 5.74 3.37 -5.29
N ALA A 48 5.62 3.07 -3.99
CA ALA A 48 4.33 3.04 -3.33
C ALA A 48 3.65 4.32 -3.78
N GLU A 49 2.59 4.18 -4.58
CA GLU A 49 1.71 5.31 -4.84
C GLU A 49 1.41 5.80 -3.44
N PRO A 50 1.77 7.05 -3.08
CA PRO A 50 1.53 7.52 -1.73
C PRO A 50 0.08 7.16 -1.45
N GLU A 51 -0.17 6.32 -0.44
CA GLU A 51 -1.53 5.93 -0.06
C GLU A 51 -2.34 7.21 -0.15
N ALA A 52 -3.30 7.25 -1.09
CA ALA A 52 -3.91 8.51 -1.49
C ALA A 52 -4.51 9.11 -0.22
N ASP A 53 -3.81 10.10 0.36
CA ASP A 53 -4.20 10.65 1.65
C ASP A 53 -5.57 11.26 1.38
N PRO A 54 -6.65 10.69 1.94
CA PRO A 54 -8.00 11.13 1.62
C PRO A 54 -8.24 12.56 2.15
N PHE A 55 -7.26 13.11 2.86
CA PHE A 55 -7.23 14.45 3.40
C PHE A 55 -6.16 15.36 2.77
N LEU A 56 -5.42 14.89 1.76
CA LEU A 56 -4.50 15.71 0.98
C LEU A 56 -5.29 16.84 0.31
N ASP A 57 -4.84 18.07 0.47
CA ASP A 57 -5.49 19.28 -0.07
C ASP A 57 -6.95 19.56 0.35
N ARG A 58 -7.53 18.79 1.27
CA ARG A 58 -8.90 19.02 1.78
C ARG A 58 -8.92 19.88 3.03
N THR A 59 -9.91 20.77 3.13
CA THR A 59 -10.13 21.58 4.34
C THR A 59 -10.83 20.76 5.43
N VAL A 60 -10.73 21.21 6.69
CA VAL A 60 -11.45 20.57 7.79
C VAL A 60 -12.96 20.53 7.51
N ALA A 61 -13.53 21.60 6.96
CA ALA A 61 -14.96 21.67 6.65
C ALA A 61 -15.39 20.63 5.61
N ASP A 62 -14.61 20.46 4.53
CA ASP A 62 -14.87 19.43 3.51
C ASP A 62 -14.84 18.03 4.09
N ILE A 63 -13.85 17.75 4.94
CA ILE A 63 -13.69 16.42 5.55
C ILE A 63 -14.85 16.14 6.50
N THR A 64 -15.20 17.10 7.37
CA THR A 64 -16.31 16.94 8.33
C THR A 64 -17.67 16.80 7.66
N GLY A 65 -17.87 17.44 6.50
CA GLY A 65 -19.12 17.35 5.74
C GLY A 65 -19.38 15.96 5.15
N ASP A 66 -18.32 15.21 4.85
CA ASP A 66 -18.44 13.87 4.27
C ASP A 66 -18.53 12.74 5.30
N LEU A 67 -18.23 13.00 6.58
CA LEU A 67 -18.26 11.97 7.63
C LEU A 67 -19.64 11.30 7.76
N ALA A 68 -20.72 12.06 7.57
CA ALA A 68 -22.08 11.56 7.60
C ALA A 68 -22.39 10.56 6.47
N SER A 69 -21.63 10.57 5.39
CA SER A 69 -21.80 9.64 4.25
C SER A 69 -20.97 8.35 4.40
N LEU A 70 -20.10 8.28 5.41
CA LEU A 70 -19.21 7.14 5.63
C LEU A 70 -19.86 6.05 6.49
N THR A 71 -19.41 4.80 6.32
CA THR A 71 -19.76 3.69 7.21
C THR A 71 -18.92 3.71 8.49
N PRO A 72 -19.33 3.00 9.57
CA PRO A 72 -18.53 2.91 10.80
C PRO A 72 -17.11 2.38 10.56
N GLU A 73 -16.96 1.39 9.69
CA GLU A 73 -15.65 0.83 9.32
C GLU A 73 -14.78 1.86 8.59
N GLN A 74 -15.39 2.65 7.69
CA GLN A 74 -14.71 3.74 6.98
C GLN A 74 -14.30 4.88 7.92
N LEU A 75 -15.11 5.19 8.95
CA LEU A 75 -14.76 6.19 9.97
C LEU A 75 -13.51 5.78 10.77
N VAL A 76 -13.39 4.50 11.12
CA VAL A 76 -12.20 3.96 11.81
C VAL A 76 -10.96 4.07 10.92
N SER A 77 -11.06 3.69 9.65
CA SER A 77 -9.96 3.84 8.69
C SER A 77 -9.59 5.32 8.46
N TYR A 78 -10.58 6.22 8.39
CA TYR A 78 -10.34 7.67 8.26
C TYR A 78 -9.63 8.25 9.49
N ARG A 79 -10.01 7.82 10.70
CA ARG A 79 -9.36 8.25 11.93
C ARG A 79 -7.89 7.84 11.96
N ASP A 80 -7.59 6.59 11.59
CA ASP A 80 -6.24 6.07 11.56
C ASP A 80 -5.37 6.78 10.52
N ALA A 81 -5.91 7.02 9.32
CA ALA A 81 -5.25 7.78 8.27
C ALA A 81 -4.96 9.25 8.68
N GLU A 82 -5.92 9.96 9.29
CA GLU A 82 -5.69 11.35 9.73
C GLU A 82 -4.69 11.37 10.90
N SER A 83 -4.74 10.40 11.81
CA SER A 83 -3.81 10.30 12.94
C SER A 83 -2.37 10.00 12.52
N LYS A 84 -2.17 9.29 11.41
CA LYS A 84 -0.85 9.01 10.82
C LYS A 84 -0.37 10.14 9.89
N GLY A 85 -1.29 10.93 9.34
CA GLY A 85 -1.04 12.07 8.48
C GLY A 85 -0.87 13.38 9.25
N LYS A 86 -1.79 14.34 9.01
CA LYS A 86 -1.72 15.71 9.56
C LYS A 86 -2.21 15.83 11.01
N ALA A 87 -2.90 14.82 11.54
CA ALA A 87 -3.44 14.74 12.90
C ALA A 87 -4.21 16.01 13.33
N ARG A 88 -5.03 16.57 12.43
CA ARG A 88 -5.79 17.79 12.72
C ARG A 88 -6.85 17.50 13.77
N LYS A 89 -6.71 18.17 14.92
CA LYS A 89 -7.61 18.01 16.06
C LYS A 89 -9.10 18.12 15.69
N GLY A 90 -9.48 19.13 14.89
CA GLY A 90 -10.87 19.31 14.47
C GLY A 90 -11.43 18.20 13.58
N VAL A 91 -10.59 17.48 12.84
CA VAL A 91 -10.99 16.33 12.01
C VAL A 91 -11.14 15.09 12.90
N LEU A 92 -10.16 14.82 13.77
CA LEU A 92 -10.21 13.68 14.69
C LEU A 92 -11.41 13.77 15.65
N GLU A 93 -11.67 14.95 16.24
CA GLU A 93 -12.83 15.16 17.12
C GLU A 93 -14.16 14.95 16.40
N ALA A 94 -14.26 15.36 15.12
CA ALA A 94 -15.47 15.14 14.33
C ALA A 94 -15.68 13.66 14.00
N ILE A 95 -14.60 12.93 13.66
CA ILE A 95 -14.67 11.48 13.41
C ILE A 95 -15.04 10.72 14.69
N ASP A 96 -14.44 11.04 15.83
CA ASP A 96 -14.78 10.42 17.12
C ASP A 96 -16.25 10.71 17.51
N THR A 97 -16.75 11.93 17.24
CA THR A 97 -18.16 12.29 17.49
C THR A 97 -19.13 11.50 16.61
N GLU A 98 -18.88 11.44 15.31
CA GLU A 98 -19.73 10.70 14.36
C GLU A 98 -19.70 9.19 14.66
N THR A 99 -18.52 8.65 14.98
CA THR A 99 -18.35 7.23 15.35
C THR A 99 -19.13 6.90 16.63
N ALA A 100 -19.09 7.78 17.63
CA ALA A 100 -19.84 7.61 18.87
C ALA A 100 -21.36 7.72 18.65
N ALA A 101 -21.82 8.66 17.81
CA ALA A 101 -23.24 8.78 17.46
C ALA A 101 -23.77 7.50 16.79
N ARG A 102 -23.03 6.97 15.81
CA ARG A 102 -23.37 5.73 15.08
C ARG A 102 -23.38 4.50 15.99
N SER A 103 -22.45 4.45 16.94
CA SER A 103 -22.35 3.34 17.91
C SER A 103 -23.45 3.39 18.97
N ALA A 104 -24.05 4.57 19.20
CA ALA A 104 -25.18 4.74 20.12
C ALA A 104 -26.54 4.43 19.45
N GLU A 105 -26.61 4.48 18.12
CA GLU A 105 -27.80 4.16 17.32
C GLU A 105 -27.87 2.70 16.82
N ALA A 106 -26.80 1.91 17.03
CA ALA A 106 -26.71 0.48 16.69
C ALA A 106 -27.20 -0.42 17.83
#